data_AF-A0A1A7X680-F1
#
_entry.id   AF-A0A1A7X680-F1
#
_cell.length_a   1.000
_cell.length_b   1.000
_cell.length_c   1.000
_cell.angle_alpha   90.00
_cell.angle_beta   90.00
_cell.angle_gamma   90.00
#
_symmetry.space_group_name_H-M   'P 1'
#
loop_
_entity.id
_entity.type
_entity.pdbx_description
1 polymer ?
#
loop_
_entity_poly.entity_id
_entity_poly.type
_entity_poly.pdbx_seq_one_letter_code
_entity_poly.pdbx_strand_id
1 'polypeptide(L)'
;IRKDWMFKLVGKETFTVGSSDIKATISIEAISGFTYEYSLNVDGKTLQKFIDNRAKTTRTWVIQVDGTDYRVVLEKDTMDVWCNGQKIDTMGEFVDD
;
A
#
# COMPACT_ATOMS: atom_id res chain seq x y z
N ILE A 1 -0.48 13.64 7.54
CA ILE A 1 0.13 14.68 8.39
C ILE A 1 0.11 15.97 7.59
N ARG A 2 -0.58 17.02 8.07
CA ARG A 2 -0.67 18.30 7.38
C ARG A 2 0.32 19.27 8.03
N LYS A 3 1.12 19.95 7.21
CA LYS A 3 1.98 21.07 7.63
C LYS A 3 1.63 22.27 6.75
N ASP A 4 1.10 23.33 7.36
CA ASP A 4 0.70 24.53 6.62
C ASP A 4 1.88 25.40 6.22
N TRP A 5 3.04 25.22 6.86
CA TRP A 5 4.26 25.95 6.54
C TRP A 5 5.51 25.14 6.87
N MET A 6 6.55 25.29 6.04
CA MET A 6 7.86 24.65 6.21
C MET A 6 8.98 25.58 5.76
N PHE A 7 10.02 25.73 6.58
CA PHE A 7 11.21 26.52 6.25
C PHE A 7 12.12 25.84 5.22
N LYS A 8 12.14 24.51 5.20
CA LYS A 8 12.99 23.69 4.33
C LYS A 8 12.14 22.60 3.67
N LEU A 9 12.27 22.46 2.35
CA LEU A 9 11.50 21.48 1.56
C LEU A 9 12.11 20.08 1.56
N VAL A 10 13.42 19.96 1.81
CA VAL A 10 14.10 18.65 1.87
C VAL A 10 14.20 18.13 3.30
N GLY A 11 13.95 16.85 3.47
CA GLY A 11 13.84 16.22 4.79
C GLY A 11 13.13 14.88 4.72
N LYS A 12 12.74 14.37 5.88
CA LYS A 12 11.99 13.12 5.99
C LYS A 12 10.88 13.26 7.03
N GLU A 13 9.75 12.63 6.76
CA GLU A 13 8.61 12.56 7.67
C GLU A 13 8.20 11.11 7.86
N THR A 14 7.98 10.71 9.11
CA THR A 14 7.59 9.35 9.47
C THR A 14 6.17 9.37 10.00
N PHE A 15 5.37 8.39 9.57
CA PHE A 15 3.98 8.21 9.96
C PHE A 15 3.61 6.73 10.02
N THR A 16 2.45 6.40 10.57
CA THR A 16 1.90 5.03 10.57
C THR A 16 0.81 4.88 9.52
N VAL A 17 0.66 3.68 8.96
CA VAL A 17 -0.30 3.36 7.90
C VAL A 17 -1.15 2.15 8.30
N GLY A 18 -2.46 2.30 8.12
CA GLY A 18 -3.44 1.23 8.35
C GLY A 18 -3.67 0.92 9.83
N SER A 19 -4.49 -0.10 10.09
CA SER A 19 -4.81 -0.57 11.43
C SER A 19 -3.67 -1.33 12.11
N SER A 20 -2.67 -1.78 11.34
CA SER A 20 -1.49 -2.49 11.86
C SER A 20 -0.34 -1.55 12.23
N ASP A 21 -0.57 -0.24 12.26
CA ASP A 21 0.41 0.80 12.62
C ASP A 21 1.77 0.66 11.90
N ILE A 22 1.73 0.28 10.63
CA ILE A 22 2.95 0.03 9.85
C ILE A 22 3.71 1.34 9.67
N LYS A 23 4.97 1.37 10.09
CA LYS A 23 5.83 2.55 9.97
C LYS A 23 6.15 2.83 8.50
N ALA A 24 5.82 4.03 8.05
CA ALA A 24 6.17 4.56 6.75
C ALA A 24 7.01 5.83 6.91
N THR A 25 7.92 6.09 5.97
CA THR A 25 8.74 7.31 5.93
C THR A 25 8.78 7.83 4.51
N ILE A 26 8.32 9.06 4.33
CA ILE A 26 8.49 9.81 3.09
C ILE A 26 9.76 10.66 3.21
N SER A 27 10.62 10.59 2.20
CA SER A 27 11.82 11.41 2.09
C SER A 27 11.69 12.34 0.88
N ILE A 28 12.11 13.59 1.05
CA ILE A 28 12.15 14.61 0.01
C ILE A 28 13.60 15.03 -0.16
N GLU A 29 14.15 14.77 -1.33
CA GLU A 29 15.56 15.01 -1.65
C GLU A 29 15.66 15.99 -2.82
N ALA A 30 16.59 16.94 -2.74
CA ALA A 30 16.87 17.83 -3.86
C ALA A 30 17.70 17.08 -4.89
N ILE A 31 17.26 17.13 -6.14
CA ILE A 31 18.01 16.65 -7.30
C ILE A 31 18.41 17.85 -8.18
N SER A 32 19.02 17.61 -9.33
CA SER A 32 19.51 18.68 -10.20
C SER A 32 18.37 19.56 -10.74
N GLY A 33 18.71 20.81 -11.11
CA GLY A 33 17.77 21.69 -11.80
C GLY A 33 16.61 22.21 -10.95
N PHE A 34 16.80 22.40 -9.63
CA PHE A 34 15.74 22.87 -8.71
C PHE A 34 14.52 21.92 -8.63
N THR A 35 14.73 20.63 -8.89
CA THR A 35 13.68 19.61 -8.79
C THR A 35 13.87 18.75 -7.54
N TYR A 36 12.80 18.07 -7.12
CA TYR A 36 12.77 17.26 -5.90
C TYR A 36 12.32 15.84 -6.23
N GLU A 37 13.00 14.87 -5.63
CA GLU A 37 12.58 13.48 -5.65
C GLU A 37 11.86 13.14 -4.34
N TYR A 38 10.80 12.34 -4.47
CA TYR A 38 10.03 11.82 -3.36
C TYR A 38 10.18 10.31 -3.32
N SER A 39 10.66 9.78 -2.20
CA SER A 39 10.74 8.34 -1.97
C SER A 39 9.91 7.96 -0.75
N LEU A 40 9.18 6.84 -0.87
CA LEU A 40 8.42 6.26 0.22
C LEU A 40 9.05 4.93 0.62
N ASN A 41 9.36 4.80 1.91
CA ASN A 41 9.72 3.55 2.53
C ASN A 41 8.60 3.09 3.46
N VAL A 42 8.15 1.85 3.29
CA VAL A 42 7.11 1.20 4.11
C VAL A 42 7.75 -0.01 4.77
N ASP A 43 7.73 -0.05 6.10
CA ASP A 43 8.32 -1.13 6.89
C ASP A 43 9.80 -1.40 6.53
N GLY A 44 10.57 -0.31 6.39
CA GLY A 44 12.00 -0.38 6.02
C GLY A 44 12.28 -0.83 4.59
N LYS A 45 11.25 -1.03 3.76
CA LYS A 45 11.38 -1.41 2.34
C LYS A 45 10.97 -0.24 1.46
N THR A 46 11.64 -0.09 0.30
CA THR A 46 11.21 0.87 -0.71
C THR A 46 9.81 0.54 -1.21
N LEU A 47 9.07 1.55 -1.67
CA LEU A 47 7.74 1.35 -2.24
C LEU A 47 7.74 0.30 -3.36
N GLN A 48 8.74 0.32 -4.24
CA GLN A 48 8.86 -0.69 -5.30
C GLN A 48 8.97 -2.10 -4.72
N LYS A 49 9.87 -2.32 -3.76
CA LYS A 49 10.04 -3.64 -3.12
C LYS A 49 8.77 -4.07 -2.37
N PHE A 50 8.04 -3.13 -1.77
CA PHE A 50 6.75 -3.39 -1.16
C PHE A 50 5.71 -3.87 -2.19
N ILE A 51 5.60 -3.18 -3.33
CA ILE A 51 4.71 -3.55 -4.44
C ILE A 51 5.06 -4.93 -4.98
N ASP A 52 6.35 -5.19 -5.26
CA ASP A 52 6.82 -6.47 -5.81
C ASP A 52 6.50 -7.64 -4.87
N ASN A 53 6.71 -7.46 -3.56
CA ASN A 53 6.37 -8.47 -2.57
C ASN A 53 4.86 -8.71 -2.54
N ARG A 54 4.05 -7.64 -2.57
CA ARG A 54 2.59 -7.75 -2.56
C ARG A 54 2.06 -8.46 -3.81
N ALA A 55 2.64 -8.22 -4.97
CA ALA A 55 2.28 -8.92 -6.21
C ALA A 55 2.60 -10.42 -6.16
N LYS A 56 3.66 -10.81 -5.41
CA LYS A 56 4.01 -12.22 -5.19
C LYS A 56 3.02 -12.91 -4.26
N THR A 57 2.64 -12.30 -3.14
CA THR A 57 1.79 -12.94 -2.13
C THR A 57 0.30 -12.78 -2.39
N THR A 58 -0.11 -11.81 -3.21
CA THR A 58 -1.53 -11.52 -3.44
C THR A 58 -1.93 -11.46 -4.91
N ARG A 59 -3.22 -11.66 -5.18
CA ARG A 59 -3.88 -11.19 -6.39
C ARG A 59 -4.84 -10.07 -6.00
N THR A 60 -4.82 -8.96 -6.72
CA THR A 60 -5.67 -7.80 -6.44
C THR A 60 -6.46 -7.45 -7.68
N TRP A 61 -7.75 -7.20 -7.50
CA TRP A 61 -8.66 -6.72 -8.52
C TRP A 61 -9.35 -5.45 -8.05
N VAL A 62 -9.61 -4.54 -8.98
CA VAL A 62 -10.54 -3.43 -8.77
C VAL A 62 -11.71 -3.68 -9.71
N ILE A 63 -12.90 -3.84 -9.13
CA ILE A 63 -14.14 -4.09 -9.84
C ILE A 63 -15.11 -2.95 -9.57
N GLN A 64 -15.86 -2.54 -10.57
CA GLN A 64 -16.89 -1.52 -10.40
C GLN A 64 -18.25 -2.21 -10.23
N VAL A 65 -18.95 -1.89 -9.14
CA VAL A 65 -20.31 -2.38 -8.85
C VAL A 65 -21.18 -1.15 -8.58
N ASP A 66 -22.24 -0.97 -9.39
CA ASP A 66 -23.16 0.17 -9.31
C ASP A 66 -22.45 1.54 -9.28
N GLY A 67 -21.41 1.68 -10.09
CA GLY A 67 -20.61 2.91 -10.17
C GLY A 67 -19.56 3.08 -9.06
N THR A 68 -19.52 2.18 -8.07
CA THR A 68 -18.57 2.22 -6.95
C THR A 68 -17.42 1.24 -7.19
N ASP A 69 -16.19 1.70 -6.99
CA ASP A 69 -15.01 0.84 -7.07
C ASP A 69 -14.83 0.00 -5.80
N TYR A 70 -14.69 -1.30 -5.97
CA TYR A 70 -14.37 -2.26 -4.93
C TYR A 70 -13.01 -2.87 -5.19
N ARG A 71 -12.14 -2.82 -4.18
CA ARG A 71 -10.83 -3.48 -4.23
C ARG A 71 -10.93 -4.83 -3.53
N VAL A 72 -10.81 -5.90 -4.31
CA VAL A 72 -10.74 -7.28 -3.83
C VAL A 72 -9.30 -7.75 -3.82
N VAL A 73 -8.85 -8.34 -2.72
CA VAL A 73 -7.50 -8.90 -2.56
C VAL A 73 -7.59 -10.34 -2.09
N LEU A 74 -7.00 -11.26 -2.83
CA LEU A 74 -6.80 -12.65 -2.44
C LEU A 74 -5.37 -12.83 -1.94
N GLU A 75 -5.19 -13.24 -0.69
CA GLU A 75 -3.91 -13.75 -0.17
C GLU A 75 -3.70 -15.18 -0.65
N LYS A 76 -2.64 -15.44 -1.42
CA LYS A 76 -2.44 -16.74 -2.10
C LYS A 76 -2.12 -17.88 -1.12
N ASP A 77 -1.51 -17.57 0.01
CA ASP A 77 -1.05 -18.58 0.97
C ASP A 77 -2.18 -19.02 1.90
N THR A 78 -2.96 -18.06 2.42
CA THR A 78 -4.07 -18.35 3.34
C THR A 78 -5.40 -18.56 2.63
N MET A 79 -5.48 -18.22 1.34
CA MET A 79 -6.70 -18.12 0.55
C MET A 79 -7.72 -17.12 1.11
N ASP A 80 -7.29 -16.21 1.99
CA ASP A 80 -8.15 -15.18 2.56
C ASP A 80 -8.54 -14.14 1.50
N VAL A 81 -9.84 -13.82 1.46
CA VAL A 81 -10.36 -12.76 0.61
C VAL A 81 -10.63 -11.50 1.44
N TRP A 82 -10.15 -10.37 0.93
CA TRP A 82 -10.36 -9.05 1.53
C TRP A 82 -11.11 -8.16 0.53
N CYS A 83 -12.12 -7.44 0.99
CA CYS A 83 -12.81 -6.41 0.22
C CYS A 83 -12.68 -5.06 0.94
N ASN A 84 -12.14 -4.05 0.26
CA ASN A 84 -11.93 -2.70 0.81
C ASN A 84 -11.22 -2.70 2.18
N GLY A 85 -10.28 -3.62 2.38
CA GLY A 85 -9.50 -3.74 3.61
C GLY A 85 -10.19 -4.52 4.74
N GLN A 86 -11.38 -5.09 4.51
CA GLN A 86 -12.05 -5.98 5.45
C GLN A 86 -11.99 -7.42 4.95
N LYS A 87 -11.61 -8.36 5.84
CA LYS A 87 -11.63 -9.79 5.53
C LYS A 87 -13.08 -10.24 5.38
N ILE A 88 -13.38 -10.91 4.27
CA ILE A 88 -14.70 -11.47 3.96
C ILE A 88 -14.68 -12.95 4.32
N ASP A 89 -15.78 -13.42 4.91
CA ASP A 89 -15.95 -14.85 5.17
C ASP A 89 -16.26 -15.57 3.85
N THR A 90 -15.47 -16.57 3.52
CA THR A 90 -15.57 -17.32 2.26
C THR A 90 -15.64 -18.81 2.56
N MET A 91 -16.60 -19.52 1.98
CA MET A 91 -16.60 -20.99 1.99
C MET A 91 -15.60 -21.48 0.95
N GLY A 92 -14.48 -22.05 1.41
CA GLY A 92 -13.54 -22.75 0.55
C GLY A 92 -14.03 -24.15 0.26
N GLU A 93 -14.49 -24.42 -0.96
CA GLU A 93 -14.76 -25.77 -1.44
C GLU A 93 -13.58 -26.22 -2.31
N PHE A 94 -12.89 -27.28 -1.88
CA PHE A 94 -11.90 -27.95 -2.71
C PHE A 94 -12.64 -28.93 -3.61
N VAL A 95 -12.58 -28.69 -4.92
CA VAL A 95 -13.12 -29.60 -5.95
C VAL A 95 -11.96 -30.31 -6.63
N ASP A 96 -12.12 -31.60 -6.92
CA ASP A 96 -11.20 -32.31 -7.81
C ASP A 96 -11.44 -31.80 -9.25
N ASP A 97 -10.35 -31.51 -9.99
CA ASP A 97 -10.37 -30.96 -11.36
C ASP A 97 -11.16 -31.80 -12.38
#